data_AF-A0A417Y9V4-F1
#
_entry.id   AF-A0A417Y9V4-F1
#
_cell.length_a   1.000
_cell.length_b   1.000
_cell.length_c   1.000
_cell.angle_alpha   90.00
_cell.angle_beta   90.00
_cell.angle_gamma   90.00
#
_symmetry.space_group_name_H-M   'P 1'
#
loop_
_entity.id
_entity.type
_entity.pdbx_description
1 polymer ?
#
loop_
_entity_poly.entity_id
_entity_poly.type
_entity_poly.pdbx_seq_one_letter_code
_entity_poly.pdbx_strand_id
1 'polypeptide(L)' 'MDEINQKKGCYNENNISFEVHYFLVRIVGGKRKIQDPDNLIYDIAWKNIDDLKKIDLSFPEDRGFLISYMKNDPY' A
#
# COMPACT_ATOMS: atom_id res chain seq x y z
N MET A 1 4.29 4.68 -14.88
CA MET A 1 4.23 3.82 -13.68
C MET A 1 5.60 3.97 -13.11
N ASP A 2 5.66 4.58 -11.94
CA ASP A 2 6.91 5.11 -11.41
C ASP A 2 7.16 4.42 -10.07
N GLU A 3 8.35 3.87 -9.88
CA GLU A 3 8.76 3.32 -8.58
C GLU A 3 9.06 4.49 -7.63
N ILE A 4 8.44 4.47 -6.46
CA ILE A 4 8.45 5.62 -5.54
C ILE A 4 9.17 5.33 -4.23
N ASN A 5 9.34 4.05 -3.87
CA ASN A 5 10.04 3.65 -2.65
C ASN A 5 10.39 2.16 -2.66
N GLN A 6 11.40 1.80 -1.88
CA GLN A 6 11.85 0.44 -1.64
C GLN A 6 12.09 0.23 -0.15
N LYS A 7 11.59 -0.89 0.37
CA LYS A 7 11.71 -1.29 1.78
C LYS A 7 12.32 -2.68 1.85
N LYS A 8 13.32 -2.86 2.71
CA LYS A 8 13.95 -4.16 2.98
C LYS A 8 13.90 -4.46 4.47
N GLY A 9 13.77 -5.72 4.84
CA GLY A 9 13.74 -6.12 6.25
C GLY A 9 13.95 -7.61 6.45
N CYS A 10 14.00 -8.00 7.72
CA CYS A 10 14.14 -9.40 8.13
C CYS A 10 13.27 -9.67 9.35
N TYR A 11 12.47 -10.73 9.29
CA TYR A 11 11.81 -11.32 10.45
C TYR A 11 12.74 -12.37 11.05
N ASN A 12 13.54 -11.95 12.03
CA ASN A 12 14.57 -12.79 12.66
C ASN A 12 14.01 -14.07 13.29
N GLU A 13 12.77 -14.02 13.80
CA GLU A 13 12.11 -15.18 14.45
C GLU A 13 11.92 -16.36 13.50
N ASN A 14 11.69 -16.08 12.21
CA ASN A 14 11.44 -17.10 11.18
C ASN A 14 12.55 -17.14 10.13
N ASN A 15 13.61 -16.33 10.30
CA ASN A 15 14.69 -16.16 9.34
C ASN A 15 14.21 -15.81 7.91
N ILE A 16 13.19 -14.95 7.83
CA ILE A 16 12.58 -14.53 6.56
C ILE A 16 13.08 -13.13 6.22
N SER A 17 13.80 -12.99 5.11
CA SER A 17 14.10 -11.70 4.51
C SER A 17 13.01 -11.28 3.52
N PHE A 18 12.73 -9.98 3.45
CA PHE A 18 11.75 -9.44 2.51
C PHE A 18 12.24 -8.15 1.86
N GLU A 19 11.69 -7.89 0.67
CA GLU A 19 11.91 -6.69 -0.11
C GLU A 19 10.58 -6.27 -0.74
N VAL A 20 10.20 -5.02 -0.52
CA VAL A 20 8.93 -4.43 -0.97
C VAL A 20 9.24 -3.23 -1.86
N HIS A 21 8.65 -3.22 -3.06
CA HIS A 21 8.73 -2.10 -4.00
C HIS A 21 7.36 -1.45 -4.13
N TYR A 22 7.33 -0.13 -4.00
CA TYR A 22 6.12 0.68 -4.13
C TYR A 22 6.08 1.36 -5.50
N PHE A 23 4.96 1.24 -6.19
CA PHE A 23 4.75 1.85 -7.50
C PHE A 23 3.53 2.76 -7.48
N LEU A 24 3.68 3.97 -8.01
CA LEU A 24 2.56 4.86 -8.28
C LEU A 24 1.90 4.47 -9.61
N VAL A 25 0.59 4.28 -9.55
CA VAL A 25 -0.26 4.01 -10.71
C VAL A 25 -1.45 4.95 -10.74
N ARG A 26 -1.88 5.31 -11.95
CA ARG A 26 -3.10 6.09 -12.18
C ARG A 26 -4.15 5.21 -12.84
N ILE A 27 -5.34 5.20 -12.27
CA ILE A 27 -6.48 4.53 -12.88
C ILE A 27 -7.03 5.41 -13.99
N VAL A 28 -7.07 4.84 -15.20
CA VAL A 28 -7.58 5.51 -16.41
C VAL A 28 -8.99 5.05 -16.79
N GLY A 29 -9.53 4.05 -16.10
CA GLY A 29 -10.87 3.51 -16.34
C GLY A 29 -11.13 2.21 -15.57
N GLY A 30 -12.33 1.62 -15.77
CA GLY A 30 -12.75 0.37 -15.14
C GLY A 30 -13.71 0.56 -13.97
N LYS A 31 -14.14 -0.57 -13.39
CA LYS A 31 -15.00 -0.61 -12.20
C LYS A 31 -14.30 -1.40 -11.11
N ARG A 32 -14.46 -0.97 -9.86
CA ARG A 32 -13.93 -1.69 -8.71
C ARG A 32 -14.59 -3.07 -8.63
N LYS A 33 -13.78 -4.13 -8.70
CA LYS A 33 -14.22 -5.52 -8.60
C LYS A 33 -13.12 -6.33 -7.93
N ILE A 34 -13.48 -7.17 -6.97
CA ILE A 34 -12.56 -8.15 -6.39
C ILE A 34 -12.31 -9.23 -7.44
N GLN A 35 -11.05 -9.40 -7.82
CA GLN A 35 -10.59 -10.43 -8.77
C GLN A 35 -9.50 -11.25 -8.09
N ASP A 36 -9.90 -11.92 -7.03
CA ASP A 36 -9.00 -12.48 -6.03
C ASP A 36 -9.16 -14.01 -5.98
N PRO A 37 -8.34 -14.78 -6.71
CA PRO A 37 -8.50 -16.22 -6.83
C PRO A 37 -8.16 -16.98 -5.54
N ASP A 38 -7.33 -16.40 -4.67
CA ASP A 38 -6.95 -16.99 -3.39
C ASP A 38 -7.89 -16.60 -2.22
N ASN A 39 -8.80 -15.64 -2.44
CA ASN A 39 -9.80 -15.16 -1.50
C ASN A 39 -9.22 -14.51 -0.22
N LEU A 40 -8.03 -13.92 -0.32
CA LEU A 40 -7.41 -13.13 0.76
C LEU A 40 -7.94 -11.69 0.84
N ILE A 41 -8.54 -11.16 -0.22
CA ILE A 41 -9.06 -9.78 -0.30
C ILE A 41 -10.57 -9.75 -0.04
N TYR A 42 -10.94 -9.28 1.14
CA TYR A 42 -12.35 -9.18 1.57
C TYR A 42 -13.04 -7.87 1.15
N ASP A 43 -12.32 -6.75 1.07
CA ASP A 43 -12.87 -5.45 0.69
C ASP A 43 -11.85 -4.62 -0.11
N ILE A 44 -12.34 -3.74 -0.98
CA ILE A 44 -11.54 -2.79 -1.74
C ILE A 44 -12.19 -1.41 -1.64
N ALA A 45 -11.40 -0.41 -1.25
CA ALA A 45 -11.86 0.96 -1.10
C ALA A 45 -10.77 1.98 -1.47
N TRP A 46 -11.21 3.11 -2.05
CA TRP A 46 -10.40 4.33 -2.11
C TRP A 46 -10.54 5.03 -0.78
N LYS A 47 -9.41 5.39 -0.17
CA LYS A 47 -9.35 6.02 1.14
C LYS A 47 -8.59 7.33 1.02
N ASN A 48 -9.10 8.37 1.67
CA ASN A 48 -8.39 9.64 1.77
C ASN A 48 -7.37 9.57 2.92
N ILE A 49 -6.60 10.65 3.10
CA ILE A 49 -5.57 10.75 4.14
C ILE A 49 -6.16 10.60 5.56
N ASP A 50 -7.35 11.12 5.83
CA ASP A 50 -7.97 11.06 7.16
C ASP A 50 -8.47 9.65 7.49
N ASP A 51 -8.94 8.92 6.49
CA ASP A 51 -9.25 7.50 6.61
C ASP A 51 -7.97 6.67 6.83
N LEU A 52 -6.90 6.94 6.07
CA LEU A 52 -5.63 6.23 6.19
C LEU A 52 -5.01 6.33 7.59
N LYS A 53 -5.22 7.45 8.30
CA LYS A 53 -4.80 7.62 9.69
C LYS A 53 -5.53 6.69 10.66
N LYS A 54 -6.75 6.26 10.33
CA LYS A 54 -7.63 5.46 11.19
C LYS A 54 -7.61 3.97 10.87
N ILE A 55 -7.13 3.59 9.69
CA ILE A 55 -7.06 2.19 9.28
C ILE A 55 -5.89 1.50 9.98
N ASP A 56 -6.16 0.30 10.47
CA ASP A 56 -5.14 -0.63 10.96
C ASP A 56 -4.44 -1.28 9.76
N LEU A 57 -3.18 -0.88 9.54
CA LEU A 57 -2.33 -1.46 8.51
C LEU A 57 -1.66 -2.72 9.07
N SER A 58 -1.55 -3.75 8.25
CA SER A 58 -0.72 -4.92 8.57
C SER A 58 0.75 -4.54 8.82
N PHE A 59 1.19 -3.44 8.22
CA PHE A 59 2.53 -2.84 8.38
C PHE A 59 2.39 -1.36 8.80
N PRO A 60 2.23 -1.08 10.10
CA PRO A 60 2.01 0.28 10.61
C PRO A 60 3.13 1.27 10.26
N GLU A 61 4.36 0.79 10.07
CA GLU A 61 5.53 1.59 9.71
C GLU A 61 5.39 2.30 8.35
N ASP A 62 4.61 1.73 7.43
CA ASP A 62 4.43 2.28 6.09
C ASP A 62 3.52 3.52 6.09
N ARG A 63 2.73 3.74 7.16
CA ARG A 63 1.78 4.86 7.27
C ARG A 63 2.45 6.21 7.04
N GLY A 64 3.63 6.43 7.63
CA GLY A 64 4.33 7.71 7.53
C GLY A 64 4.74 8.03 6.09
N PHE A 65 5.24 7.03 5.38
CA PHE A 65 5.58 7.13 3.97
C PHE A 65 4.34 7.42 3.11
N LEU A 66 3.28 6.62 3.26
CA LEU A 66 2.05 6.77 2.47
C LEU A 66 1.41 8.16 2.65
N ILE A 67 1.29 8.65 3.89
CA ILE A 67 0.75 9.99 4.16
C ILE A 67 1.64 11.09 3.56
N SER A 68 2.96 10.96 3.69
CA SER A 68 3.89 11.95 3.15
C SER A 68 3.80 12.01 1.63
N TYR A 69 3.65 10.86 0.97
CA TYR A 69 3.48 10.80 -0.47
C TYR A 69 2.16 11.44 -0.91
N MET A 70 1.03 11.06 -0.29
CA MET A 70 -0.29 11.62 -0.63
C MET A 70 -0.42 13.13 -0.39
N LYS A 71 0.41 13.73 0.48
CA LYS A 71 0.42 15.18 0.72
C LYS A 71 1.29 15.96 -0.27
N ASN A 72 2.36 15.33 -0.76
CA ASN A 72 3.35 15.97 -1.62
C ASN A 72 3.11 15.67 -3.10
N ASP A 73 2.16 14.80 -3.43
CA ASP A 73 1.77 14.51 -4.81
C ASP A 73 1.13 15.78 -5.42
N PRO A 74 1.72 16.38 -6.47
CA PRO A 74 1.33 17.69 -6.99
C PRO A 74 0.11 17.67 -7.93
N TYR A 75 -0.70 16.58 -7.90
CA TYR A 75 -1.87 16.41 -8.77
C TYR A 75 -3.18 16.36 -7.98
#